data_AF-A0A3C0MGT7-F1
#
_entry.id   AF-A0A3C0MGT7-F1
#
_cell.length_a   1.000
_cell.length_b   1.000
_cell.length_c   1.000
_cell.angle_alpha   90.00
_cell.angle_beta   90.00
_cell.angle_gamma   90.00
#
_symmetry.space_group_name_H-M   'P 1'
#
loop_
_entity.id
_entity.type
_entity.pdbx_description
1 polymer ?
#
loop_
_entity_poly.entity_id
_entity_poly.type
_entity_poly.pdbx_seq_one_letter_code
_entity_poly.pdbx_strand_id
1 'polypeptide(L)' 'DAMHINLHKTFSTPHGGGGPGSGPVVLSEALAAFAPLPVIRHDTDGFHIVESERDARARGLSPFGRMTAFHGQMGMFVRA' A
#
# COMPACT_ATOMS: atom_id res chain seq x y z
N ASP A 1 -13.45 -6.41 4.51
CA ASP A 1 -12.10 -7.03 4.58
C ASP A 1 -11.05 -6.30 3.76
N ALA A 2 -11.38 -5.80 2.57
CA ALA A 2 -10.52 -4.88 1.83
C ALA A 2 -11.31 -3.64 1.42
N MET A 3 -10.68 -2.47 1.39
CA MET A 3 -11.31 -1.22 0.94
C MET A 3 -10.34 -0.40 0.11
N HIS A 4 -10.75 -0.02 -1.10
CA HIS A 4 -10.05 0.98 -1.90
C HIS A 4 -10.55 2.39 -1.54
N ILE A 5 -9.62 3.32 -1.32
CA ILE A 5 -9.94 4.70 -0.98
C ILE A 5 -9.44 5.61 -2.10
N ASN A 6 -10.36 6.33 -2.75
CA ASN A 6 -9.99 7.37 -3.71
C ASN A 6 -9.59 8.65 -2.95
N LEU A 7 -8.29 8.85 -2.72
CA LEU A 7 -7.84 10.05 -1.98
C LEU A 7 -8.30 11.35 -2.66
N HIS A 8 -8.35 11.35 -4.00
CA HIS A 8 -8.80 12.49 -4.80
C HIS A 8 -10.29 12.81 -4.74
N LYS A 9 -11.10 11.95 -4.11
CA LYS A 9 -12.52 12.22 -3.85
C LYS A 9 -12.71 12.55 -2.37
N THR A 10 -12.25 11.68 -1.49
CA THR A 10 -12.54 11.75 -0.05
C THR A 10 -11.74 12.82 0.68
N PHE A 11 -10.50 13.09 0.26
CA PHE A 11 -9.58 14.01 0.95
C PHE A 11 -9.36 15.33 0.18
N SER A 12 -10.37 15.73 -0.61
CA SER A 12 -10.55 17.07 -1.20
C SER A 12 -9.43 17.59 -2.11
N THR A 13 -8.52 16.74 -2.59
CA THR A 13 -7.48 17.20 -3.53
C THR A 13 -8.09 17.46 -4.93
N PRO A 14 -7.70 18.54 -5.62
CA PRO A 14 -8.31 18.91 -6.91
C PRO A 14 -8.20 17.80 -7.96
N HIS A 15 -9.28 17.58 -8.71
CA HIS A 15 -9.33 16.57 -9.79
C HIS A 15 -8.43 16.93 -10.99
N GLY A 16 -7.87 18.15 -11.03
CA GLY A 16 -6.74 18.56 -11.88
C GLY A 16 -6.90 18.37 -13.40
N GLY A 17 -8.12 18.13 -13.91
CA GLY A 17 -8.35 17.77 -15.32
C GLY A 17 -7.99 16.33 -15.69
N GLY A 18 -7.83 15.43 -14.71
CA GLY A 18 -7.39 14.04 -14.91
C GLY A 18 -6.44 13.50 -13.84
N GLY A 19 -6.02 14.35 -12.90
CA GLY A 19 -5.20 13.98 -11.73
C GLY A 19 -3.70 13.86 -12.02
N PRO A 20 -2.91 13.79 -10.93
CA PRO A 20 -2.52 12.47 -10.44
C PRO A 20 -3.38 12.01 -9.25
N GLY A 21 -3.96 10.81 -9.37
CA GLY A 21 -4.69 10.16 -8.28
C GLY A 21 -3.79 9.29 -7.41
N SER A 22 -4.27 8.97 -6.20
CA SER A 22 -3.73 7.89 -5.36
C SER A 22 -4.88 7.11 -4.74
N GLY A 23 -4.69 5.81 -4.62
CA GLY A 23 -5.76 4.87 -4.34
C GLY A 23 -5.31 3.75 -3.40
N PRO A 24 -5.00 4.04 -2.12
CA PRO A 24 -4.64 3.01 -1.15
C PRO A 24 -5.73 1.96 -1.04
N VAL A 25 -5.28 0.72 -0.91
CA VAL A 25 -6.14 -0.40 -0.51
C VAL A 25 -5.79 -0.74 0.93
N VAL A 26 -6.77 -0.64 1.81
CA VAL A 26 -6.66 -1.04 3.20
C VAL A 26 -7.17 -2.47 3.34
N LEU A 27 -6.44 -3.30 4.07
CA LEU A 27 -6.77 -4.69 4.33
C LEU A 27 -7.06 -4.86 5.82
N SER A 28 -8.02 -5.74 6.15
CA SER A 28 -8.22 -6.20 7.52
C SER A 28 -7.00 -6.99 8.01
N GLU A 29 -6.90 -7.17 9.32
CA GLU A 29 -5.83 -7.97 9.92
C GLU A 29 -5.75 -9.39 9.34
N ALA A 30 -6.91 -10.02 9.13
CA ALA A 30 -7.01 -11.34 8.50
C ALA A 30 -6.45 -11.39 7.07
N LEU A 31 -6.43 -10.26 6.35
CA LEU A 31 -5.92 -10.16 4.99
C LEU A 31 -4.52 -9.53 4.89
N ALA A 32 -3.98 -8.97 5.98
CA ALA A 32 -2.73 -8.20 5.96
C ALA A 32 -1.53 -9.02 5.45
N ALA A 33 -1.47 -10.31 5.80
CA ALA A 33 -0.40 -11.21 5.36
C ALA A 33 -0.34 -11.43 3.85
N PHE A 34 -1.40 -11.10 3.11
CA PHE A 34 -1.53 -11.32 1.67
C PHE A 34 -1.30 -10.06 0.84
N ALA A 35 -0.97 -8.93 1.48
CA ALA A 35 -0.65 -7.68 0.80
C ALA A 35 0.44 -7.90 -0.28
N PRO A 36 0.29 -7.33 -1.49
CA PRO A 36 1.28 -7.52 -2.53
C PRO A 36 2.56 -6.75 -2.23
N LEU A 37 3.70 -7.25 -2.71
CA LEU A 37 5.01 -6.62 -2.52
C LEU A 37 5.21 -5.41 -3.47
N PRO A 38 6.07 -4.44 -3.13
CA PRO A 38 6.77 -4.28 -1.85
C PRO A 38 5.86 -3.75 -0.73
N VAL A 39 6.15 -4.12 0.52
CA VAL A 39 5.44 -3.59 1.71
C VAL A 39 6.43 -2.99 2.71
N ILE A 40 6.01 -1.92 3.39
CA ILE A 40 6.71 -1.40 4.57
C ILE A 40 6.09 -2.07 5.79
N ARG A 41 6.90 -2.76 6.59
CA ARG A 41 6.49 -3.39 7.84
C ARG A 41 7.06 -2.63 9.03
N HIS A 42 6.22 -2.42 10.04
CA HIS A 42 6.61 -1.83 11.32
C HIS A 42 6.74 -2.94 12.35
N ASP A 43 7.96 -3.16 12.83
CA ASP A 43 8.31 -4.17 13.83
C ASP A 43 8.84 -3.48 15.10
N THR A 44 9.19 -4.29 16.12
CA THR A 44 9.80 -3.78 17.36
C THR A 44 11.10 -2.99 17.12
N ASP A 45 11.82 -3.33 16.05
CA ASP A 45 13.14 -2.79 15.74
C ASP A 45 13.07 -1.63 14.74
N GLY A 46 11.85 -1.24 14.33
CA GLY A 46 11.59 -0.11 13.44
C GLY A 46 10.89 -0.51 12.13
N PHE A 47 11.09 0.30 11.09
CA PHE A 47 10.48 0.09 9.78
C PHE A 47 11.42 -0.64 8.83
N HIS A 48 10.90 -1.66 8.14
CA HIS A 48 11.65 -2.44 7.15
C HIS A 48 10.87 -2.56 5.85
N ILE A 49 11.56 -2.49 4.72
CA ILE A 49 10.99 -2.73 3.41
C ILE A 49 11.14 -4.22 3.09
N VAL A 50 10.03 -4.88 2.78
CA VAL A 50 9.99 -6.28 2.33
C VAL A 50 9.70 -6.30 0.84
N GLU A 51 10.63 -6.82 0.06
CA GLU A 51 10.57 -6.76 -1.41
C GLU A 51 10.53 -8.12 -2.10
N SER A 52 11.10 -9.15 -1.49
CA SER A 52 11.19 -10.49 -2.07
C SER A 52 10.21 -11.45 -1.39
N GLU A 53 9.68 -12.40 -2.14
CA GLU A 53 8.83 -13.46 -1.57
C GLU A 53 9.56 -14.28 -0.50
N ARG A 54 10.87 -14.47 -0.65
CA ARG A 54 11.69 -15.19 0.34
C ARG A 54 11.69 -14.47 1.69
N ASP A 55 11.95 -13.16 1.68
CA ASP A 55 11.94 -12.33 2.90
C ASP A 55 10.52 -12.20 3.48
N ALA A 56 9.52 -12.05 2.61
CA ALA A 56 8.12 -12.03 3.01
C ALA A 56 7.72 -13.31 3.77
N ARG A 57 8.04 -14.48 3.22
CA ARG A 57 7.76 -15.77 3.87
C ARG A 57 8.52 -15.95 5.19
N ALA A 58 9.78 -15.51 5.25
CA ALA A 58 10.56 -15.54 6.49
C ALA A 58 9.94 -14.69 7.61
N ARG A 59 9.13 -13.68 7.24
CA ARG A 59 8.43 -12.76 8.16
C ARG A 59 6.95 -13.11 8.34
N GLY A 60 6.52 -14.31 7.93
CA GLY A 60 5.15 -14.80 8.10
C GLY A 60 4.13 -14.22 7.11
N LEU A 61 4.58 -13.57 6.03
CA LEU A 61 3.72 -13.06 4.97
C LEU A 61 3.58 -14.10 3.84
N SER A 62 2.43 -14.10 3.18
CA SER A 62 2.12 -14.89 1.99
C SER A 62 1.54 -13.99 0.89
N PRO A 63 2.35 -13.07 0.34
CA PRO A 63 1.87 -12.04 -0.60
C PRO A 63 1.30 -12.65 -1.89
N PHE A 64 0.24 -12.06 -2.45
CA PHE A 64 -0.33 -12.45 -3.76
C PHE A 64 0.49 -11.93 -4.96
N GLY A 65 1.81 -11.97 -4.83
CA GLY A 65 2.76 -11.50 -5.84
C GLY A 65 3.28 -10.09 -5.61
N ARG A 66 3.97 -9.56 -6.62
CA ARG A 66 4.60 -8.24 -6.58
C ARG A 66 3.89 -7.27 -7.52
N MET A 67 3.53 -6.10 -7.02
CA MET A 67 3.07 -4.99 -7.85
C MET A 67 4.26 -4.46 -8.66
N THR A 68 4.13 -4.50 -9.98
CA THR A 68 5.14 -4.00 -10.93
C THR A 68 4.86 -2.56 -11.38
N ALA A 69 3.79 -1.95 -10.87
CA ALA A 69 3.27 -0.67 -11.36
C ALA A 69 3.59 0.52 -10.43
N PHE A 70 3.37 1.72 -10.96
CA PHE A 70 3.43 2.99 -10.24
C PHE A 70 2.50 2.98 -9.01
N HIS A 71 3.03 3.30 -7.83
CA HIS A 71 2.31 3.22 -6.54
C HIS A 71 1.41 4.44 -6.25
N GLY A 72 1.16 5.27 -7.26
CA GLY A 72 0.49 6.56 -7.09
C GLY A 72 1.45 7.69 -6.71
N GLN A 73 0.90 8.88 -6.56
CA GLN A 73 1.65 10.09 -6.26
C GLN A 73 1.85 10.21 -4.75
N MET A 74 3.08 10.04 -4.27
CA MET A 74 3.40 9.99 -2.84
C MET A 74 2.89 11.20 -2.03
N GLY A 75 2.93 12.41 -2.61
CA GLY A 75 2.43 13.62 -1.96
C GLY A 75 0.95 13.56 -1.61
N MET A 76 0.15 12.77 -2.34
CA MET A 76 -1.26 12.56 -2.04
C MET A 76 -1.46 11.68 -0.80
N PHE A 77 -0.57 10.71 -0.56
CA PHE A 77 -0.64 9.86 0.63
C PHE A 77 -0.25 10.64 1.91
N VAL A 78 0.73 11.54 1.82
CA VAL A 78 1.21 12.31 2.99
C VAL A 78 0.24 13.42 3.40
N ARG A 79 -0.53 13.95 2.46
CA ARG A 79 -1.47 15.07 2.69
C ARG A 79 -2.84 14.61 3.22
N ALA A 80 -3.25 13.39 2.90
CA ALA A 80 -4.55 12.83 3.26
C ALA A 80 -4.68 12.63 4.79
#